data_AF-A0A2N5SVE5-F1
#
_entry.id   AF-A0A2N5SVE5-F1
#
_cell.length_a   1.000
_cell.length_b   1.000
_cell.length_c   1.000
_cell.angle_alpha   90.00
_cell.angle_beta   90.00
_cell.angle_gamma   90.00
#
_symmetry.space_group_name_H-M   'P 1'
#
loop_
_entity.id
_entity.type
_entity.pdbx_description
1 polymer ?
#
loop_
_entity_poly.entity_id
_entity_poly.type
_entity_poly.pdbx_seq_one_letter_code
_entity_poly.pdbx_strand_id
1 'polypeptide(L)'
;MEGSLRTDSCVLCVYRKIEAFTRVLTCALQECSHSVWTPEDTWAILETIDSAIGCSQHSEFDLVDADWSGDMNDIDGILSDCLAWTHEPAVAQGDERVIQMAKSLLPVIKMSRFLSHFQPYCKKWLPHSTGMSSQELEDLREVPHNLIASFESIVQKFDQTHLQTPAEARNGPNFITEVHSVKLEFENALIAVSLHMVPLISDADIYPGQQKCFQSWYITWCDQSSLAMENLMSTMRR
;
A
#
# COMPACT_ATOMS: atom_id res chain seq x y z
N MET A 1 -14.68 -4.37 22.79
CA MET A 1 -14.23 -5.38 21.79
C MET A 1 -15.22 -5.31 20.64
N GLU A 2 -15.07 -4.27 19.81
CA GLU A 2 -15.77 -4.14 18.53
C GLU A 2 -14.71 -4.43 17.48
N GLY A 3 -14.75 -5.64 16.95
CA GLY A 3 -13.95 -6.01 15.77
C GLY A 3 -14.65 -5.42 14.56
N SER A 4 -14.07 -4.36 14.01
CA SER A 4 -14.42 -3.83 12.71
C SER A 4 -14.19 -4.93 11.67
N LEU A 5 -15.28 -5.47 11.11
CA LEU A 5 -15.25 -6.30 9.92
C LEU A 5 -14.83 -5.41 8.74
N ARG A 6 -13.52 -5.26 8.54
CA ARG A 6 -12.92 -4.68 7.32
C ARG A 6 -13.40 -5.55 6.16
N THR A 7 -14.18 -4.96 5.25
CA THR A 7 -14.77 -5.62 4.10
C THR A 7 -13.68 -6.05 3.10
N ASP A 8 -13.62 -7.36 2.81
CA ASP A 8 -12.78 -8.03 1.80
C ASP A 8 -13.15 -7.64 0.35
N SER A 9 -13.16 -6.34 0.03
CA SER A 9 -13.79 -5.78 -1.18
C SER A 9 -13.06 -6.14 -2.49
N CYS A 10 -11.73 -6.23 -2.49
CA CYS A 10 -10.93 -6.42 -3.72
C CYS A 10 -10.96 -7.86 -4.25
N VAL A 11 -10.61 -8.84 -3.41
CA VAL A 11 -10.69 -10.28 -3.75
C VAL A 11 -12.11 -10.62 -4.15
N LEU A 12 -13.12 -10.14 -3.41
CA LEU A 12 -14.51 -10.33 -3.76
C LEU A 12 -14.89 -9.65 -5.09
N CYS A 13 -14.28 -8.56 -5.55
CA CYS A 13 -14.70 -7.94 -6.81
C CYS A 13 -14.23 -8.72 -8.05
N VAL A 14 -12.99 -9.23 -8.04
CA VAL A 14 -12.49 -10.09 -9.14
C VAL A 14 -13.02 -11.51 -9.04
N TYR A 15 -13.07 -12.08 -7.82
CA TYR A 15 -13.73 -13.37 -7.61
C TYR A 15 -15.23 -13.27 -7.85
N ARG A 16 -15.96 -12.21 -7.47
CA ARG A 16 -17.37 -12.04 -7.85
C ARG A 16 -17.52 -11.81 -9.34
N LYS A 17 -16.59 -11.18 -10.08
CA LYS A 17 -16.70 -11.15 -11.55
C LYS A 17 -16.67 -12.57 -12.12
N ILE A 18 -15.71 -13.39 -11.69
CA ILE A 18 -15.55 -14.77 -12.17
C ILE A 18 -16.65 -15.70 -11.62
N GLU A 19 -17.00 -15.59 -10.35
CA GLU A 19 -18.03 -16.35 -9.64
C GLU A 19 -19.43 -15.93 -10.06
N ALA A 20 -19.72 -14.65 -10.32
CA ALA A 20 -20.98 -14.19 -10.91
C ALA A 20 -21.12 -14.76 -12.32
N PHE A 21 -20.08 -14.65 -13.16
CA PHE A 21 -20.12 -15.26 -14.49
C PHE A 21 -20.27 -16.77 -14.41
N THR A 22 -19.55 -17.43 -13.49
CA THR A 22 -19.59 -18.88 -13.31
C THR A 22 -20.93 -19.32 -12.72
N ARG A 23 -21.55 -18.60 -11.79
CA ARG A 23 -22.87 -18.90 -11.22
C ARG A 23 -23.97 -18.60 -12.22
N VAL A 24 -23.90 -17.50 -12.97
CA VAL A 24 -24.82 -17.21 -14.08
C VAL A 24 -24.70 -18.27 -15.17
N LEU A 25 -23.49 -18.68 -15.56
CA LEU A 25 -23.27 -19.80 -16.48
C LEU A 25 -23.73 -21.12 -15.89
N THR A 26 -23.47 -21.41 -14.62
CA THR A 26 -23.84 -22.67 -13.97
C THR A 26 -25.36 -22.77 -13.82
N CYS A 27 -26.04 -21.68 -13.46
CA CYS A 27 -27.50 -21.58 -13.46
C CYS A 27 -28.07 -21.71 -14.88
N ALA A 28 -27.52 -20.99 -15.87
CA ALA A 28 -27.95 -21.08 -17.27
C ALA A 28 -27.67 -22.47 -17.89
N LEU A 29 -26.65 -23.18 -17.42
CA LEU A 29 -26.31 -24.54 -17.87
C LEU A 29 -27.09 -25.62 -17.08
N GLN A 30 -27.45 -25.39 -15.82
CA GLN A 30 -28.35 -26.25 -15.04
C GLN A 30 -29.82 -26.13 -15.49
N GLU A 31 -30.19 -25.09 -16.23
CA GLU A 31 -31.52 -24.93 -16.84
C GLU A 31 -31.85 -25.94 -17.96
N CYS A 32 -30.95 -26.89 -18.26
CA CYS A 32 -31.35 -28.13 -18.93
C CYS A 32 -32.17 -29.08 -18.02
N SER A 33 -32.40 -28.79 -16.74
CA SER A 33 -33.26 -29.61 -15.87
C SER A 33 -34.06 -28.83 -14.80
N HIS A 34 -35.30 -28.44 -15.15
CA HIS A 34 -36.52 -28.39 -14.31
C HIS A 34 -36.45 -27.97 -12.80
N SER A 35 -35.97 -26.78 -12.45
CA SER A 35 -36.32 -26.16 -11.16
C SER A 35 -37.00 -24.80 -11.34
N VAL A 36 -38.00 -24.52 -10.50
CA VAL A 36 -38.73 -23.24 -10.47
C VAL A 36 -37.95 -22.28 -9.58
N TRP A 37 -37.49 -21.18 -10.17
CA TRP A 37 -36.78 -20.09 -9.48
C TRP A 37 -37.59 -19.54 -8.30
N THR A 38 -36.96 -19.40 -7.13
CA THR A 38 -37.57 -18.71 -5.99
C THR A 38 -37.29 -17.20 -6.04
N PRO A 39 -38.10 -16.36 -5.37
CA PRO A 39 -37.81 -14.93 -5.23
C PRO A 39 -36.47 -14.64 -4.55
N GLU A 40 -36.03 -15.52 -3.66
CA GLU A 40 -34.75 -15.43 -2.93
C GLU A 40 -33.56 -15.68 -3.87
N ASP A 41 -33.66 -16.68 -4.76
CA ASP A 41 -32.65 -16.94 -5.80
C ASP A 41 -32.52 -15.77 -6.76
N THR A 42 -33.66 -15.16 -7.12
CA THR A 42 -33.71 -14.00 -8.02
C THR A 42 -33.03 -12.78 -7.38
N TRP A 43 -33.31 -12.52 -6.10
CA TRP A 43 -32.70 -11.40 -5.38
C TRP A 43 -31.18 -11.56 -5.23
N ALA A 44 -30.70 -12.75 -4.86
CA ALA A 44 -29.27 -13.03 -4.73
C ALA A 44 -28.52 -12.87 -6.07
N ILE A 45 -29.15 -13.23 -7.17
CA ILE A 45 -28.59 -13.00 -8.51
C ILE A 45 -28.57 -11.52 -8.87
N LEU A 46 -29.64 -10.78 -8.59
CA LEU A 46 -29.67 -9.34 -8.87
C LEU A 46 -28.62 -8.59 -8.05
N GLU A 47 -28.45 -8.90 -6.76
CA GLU A 47 -27.38 -8.34 -5.93
C GLU A 47 -25.99 -8.67 -6.50
N THR A 48 -25.82 -9.90 -7.00
CA THR A 48 -24.57 -10.33 -7.65
C THR A 48 -24.32 -9.57 -8.97
N ILE A 49 -25.36 -9.34 -9.77
CA ILE A 49 -25.30 -8.59 -11.04
C ILE A 49 -25.00 -7.11 -10.75
N ASP A 50 -25.70 -6.48 -9.81
CA ASP A 50 -25.48 -5.09 -9.43
C ASP A 50 -24.07 -4.89 -8.85
N SER A 51 -23.60 -5.86 -8.03
CA SER A 51 -22.21 -5.88 -7.56
C SER A 51 -21.22 -6.01 -8.72
N ALA A 52 -21.48 -6.87 -9.71
CA ALA A 52 -20.61 -7.04 -10.88
C ALA A 52 -20.61 -5.82 -11.80
N ILE A 53 -21.77 -5.16 -11.98
CA ILE A 53 -21.92 -3.92 -12.74
C ILE A 53 -21.15 -2.80 -12.04
N GLY A 54 -21.33 -2.61 -10.72
CA GLY A 54 -20.54 -1.65 -9.95
C GLY A 54 -19.03 -1.90 -10.08
N CYS A 55 -18.62 -3.15 -9.92
CA CYS A 55 -17.24 -3.60 -10.13
C CYS A 55 -16.69 -3.38 -11.56
N SER A 56 -17.56 -3.27 -12.57
CA SER A 56 -17.17 -3.01 -13.96
C SER A 56 -17.04 -1.52 -14.29
N GLN A 57 -17.64 -0.66 -13.48
CA GLN A 57 -17.61 0.80 -13.64
C GLN A 57 -16.39 1.45 -12.98
N HIS A 58 -15.71 0.72 -12.09
CA HIS A 58 -14.50 1.16 -11.41
C HIS A 58 -13.25 0.53 -12.05
N SER A 59 -12.16 1.30 -12.11
CA SER A 59 -10.87 0.74 -12.52
C SER A 59 -10.35 -0.22 -11.45
N GLU A 60 -9.53 -1.20 -11.84
CA GLU A 60 -8.85 -2.09 -10.88
C GLU A 60 -8.07 -1.30 -9.81
N PHE A 61 -7.60 -0.10 -10.16
CA PHE A 61 -6.88 0.79 -9.25
C PHE A 61 -7.79 1.60 -8.30
N ASP A 62 -9.06 1.80 -8.64
CA ASP A 62 -10.03 2.44 -7.72
C ASP A 62 -10.34 1.58 -6.49
N LEU A 63 -10.16 0.26 -6.62
CA LEU A 63 -10.38 -0.71 -5.54
C LEU A 63 -9.20 -0.72 -4.56
N VAL A 64 -7.97 -0.70 -5.08
CA VAL A 64 -6.74 -0.45 -4.29
C VAL A 64 -6.81 0.93 -3.62
N ASP A 65 -7.41 1.88 -4.34
CA ASP A 65 -7.91 3.19 -3.94
C ASP A 65 -8.31 3.36 -2.47
N ALA A 66 -9.54 2.92 -2.21
CA ALA A 66 -10.28 3.29 -1.01
C ALA A 66 -9.52 2.97 0.29
N ASP A 67 -8.73 1.91 0.30
CA ASP A 67 -8.01 1.44 1.47
C ASP A 67 -6.73 2.22 1.74
N TRP A 68 -6.04 2.71 0.69
CA TRP A 68 -4.83 3.52 0.85
C TRP A 68 -5.13 4.81 1.63
N SER A 69 -6.22 5.50 1.33
CA SER A 69 -6.54 6.80 1.92
C SER A 69 -6.71 6.80 3.45
N GLY A 70 -7.20 5.71 4.03
CA GLY A 70 -7.40 5.59 5.48
C GLY A 70 -6.09 5.45 6.23
N ASP A 71 -5.22 4.58 5.73
CA ASP A 71 -3.91 4.23 6.28
C ASP A 71 -2.94 5.44 6.26
N MET A 72 -3.09 6.39 5.32
CA MET A 72 -2.19 7.55 5.23
C MET A 72 -2.26 8.53 6.41
N ASN A 73 -3.36 8.57 7.16
CA ASN A 73 -3.44 9.42 8.37
C ASN A 73 -2.45 8.94 9.45
N ASP A 74 -2.20 7.64 9.50
CA ASP A 74 -1.29 7.04 10.48
C ASP A 74 0.17 7.34 10.12
N ILE A 75 0.51 7.38 8.82
CA ILE A 75 1.83 7.81 8.35
C ILE A 75 2.16 9.25 8.77
N ASP A 76 1.19 10.15 8.76
CA ASP A 76 1.38 11.54 9.20
C ASP A 76 1.65 11.64 10.71
N GLY A 77 1.05 10.76 11.51
CA GLY A 77 1.35 10.63 12.94
C GLY A 77 2.81 10.23 13.17
N ILE A 78 3.26 9.16 12.51
CA ILE A 78 4.65 8.66 12.59
C ILE A 78 5.65 9.71 12.11
N LEU A 79 5.31 10.45 11.04
CA LEU A 79 6.12 11.57 10.55
C LEU A 79 6.27 12.66 11.62
N SER A 80 5.19 12.99 12.32
CA SER A 80 5.19 13.97 13.41
C SER A 80 6.08 13.54 14.56
N ASP A 81 6.03 12.27 14.97
CA ASP A 81 6.87 11.72 16.04
C ASP A 81 8.35 11.80 15.68
N CYS A 82 8.69 11.39 14.44
CA CYS A 82 10.06 11.50 13.94
C CYS A 82 10.55 12.95 13.92
N LEU A 83 9.71 13.90 13.48
CA LEU A 83 10.05 15.31 13.49
C LEU A 83 10.29 15.83 14.91
N ALA A 84 9.44 15.44 15.88
CA ALA A 84 9.60 15.82 17.28
C ALA A 84 10.96 15.38 17.84
N TRP A 85 11.37 14.13 17.63
CA TRP A 85 12.70 13.66 18.06
C TRP A 85 13.86 14.42 17.42
N THR A 86 13.72 14.83 16.16
CA THR A 86 14.80 15.55 15.46
C THR A 86 14.91 17.03 15.81
N HIS A 87 13.80 17.69 16.16
CA HIS A 87 13.74 19.12 16.42
C HIS A 87 13.76 19.47 17.91
N GLU A 88 13.29 18.56 18.76
CA GLU A 88 13.20 18.74 20.20
C GLU A 88 14.05 17.71 20.94
N PRO A 89 15.33 18.04 21.26
CA PRO A 89 16.23 17.11 21.94
C PRO A 89 15.67 16.61 23.28
N ALA A 90 14.79 17.38 23.92
CA ALA A 90 14.12 17.00 25.15
C ALA A 90 13.19 15.78 24.96
N VAL A 91 12.54 15.65 23.80
CA VAL A 91 11.64 14.52 23.47
C VAL A 91 12.46 13.26 23.20
N ALA A 92 13.62 13.39 22.54
CA ALA A 92 14.58 12.30 22.37
C ALA A 92 15.45 12.04 23.62
N GLN A 93 15.17 12.72 24.74
CA GLN A 93 15.97 12.68 25.99
C GLN A 93 17.47 12.96 25.80
N GLY A 94 17.84 13.64 24.71
CA GLY A 94 19.22 13.89 24.32
C GLY A 94 19.97 12.67 23.76
N ASP A 95 19.27 11.57 23.43
CA ASP A 95 19.90 10.40 22.81
C ASP A 95 20.23 10.68 21.34
N GLU A 96 21.50 11.01 21.08
CA GLU A 96 22.01 11.26 19.74
C GLU A 96 21.76 10.09 18.79
N ARG A 97 21.70 8.84 19.27
CA ARG A 97 21.41 7.69 18.40
C ARG A 97 19.98 7.72 17.91
N VAL A 98 19.02 7.97 18.80
CA VAL A 98 17.60 8.13 18.44
C VAL A 98 17.41 9.28 17.47
N ILE A 99 18.10 10.41 17.68
CA ILE A 99 18.07 11.56 16.77
C ILE A 99 18.59 11.18 15.38
N GLN A 100 19.72 10.47 15.28
CA GLN A 100 20.28 10.05 13.99
C GLN A 100 19.39 9.01 13.28
N MET A 101 18.85 8.06 14.04
CA MET A 101 17.89 7.06 13.57
C MET A 101 16.64 7.73 13.00
N ALA A 102 16.00 8.64 13.74
CA ALA A 102 14.85 9.41 13.29
C ALA A 102 15.17 10.25 12.03
N LYS A 103 16.33 10.91 11.99
CA LYS A 103 16.79 11.64 10.79
C LYS A 103 16.92 10.74 9.56
N SER A 104 17.40 9.51 9.72
CA SER A 104 17.53 8.55 8.62
C SER A 104 16.19 7.93 8.18
N LEU A 105 15.22 7.84 9.10
CA LEU A 105 13.88 7.31 8.85
C LEU A 105 12.97 8.33 8.16
N LEU A 106 13.11 9.62 8.48
CA LEU A 106 12.31 10.72 7.92
C LEU A 106 12.21 10.72 6.39
N PRO A 107 13.31 10.59 5.61
CA PRO A 107 13.23 10.49 4.17
C PRO A 107 12.40 9.30 3.70
N VAL A 108 12.52 8.14 4.35
CA VAL A 108 11.78 6.93 3.97
C VAL A 108 10.28 7.11 4.21
N ILE A 109 9.87 7.65 5.35
CA ILE A 109 8.46 7.98 5.65
C ILE A 109 7.90 9.01 4.66
N LYS A 110 8.69 10.02 4.29
CA LYS A 110 8.26 11.01 3.28
C LYS A 110 8.06 10.39 1.91
N MET A 111 8.91 9.44 1.54
CA MET A 111 8.83 8.75 0.25
C MET A 111 7.65 7.77 0.21
N SER A 112 7.35 7.06 1.31
CA SER A 112 6.16 6.22 1.42
C SER A 112 4.90 7.06 1.35
N ARG A 113 4.91 8.23 2.01
CA ARG A 113 3.81 9.18 1.89
C ARG A 113 3.58 9.63 0.45
N PHE A 114 4.63 9.73 -0.36
CA PHE A 114 4.49 10.12 -1.76
C PHE A 114 3.76 9.06 -2.62
N LEU A 115 3.75 7.79 -2.21
CA LEU A 115 2.96 6.75 -2.89
C LEU A 115 1.47 7.10 -2.96
N SER A 116 0.92 7.76 -1.93
CA SER A 116 -0.48 8.22 -1.98
C SER A 116 -0.67 9.42 -2.91
N HIS A 117 0.33 10.28 -3.05
CA HIS A 117 0.26 11.41 -3.98
C HIS A 117 0.30 10.96 -5.45
N PHE A 118 0.78 9.75 -5.71
CA PHE A 118 0.81 9.14 -7.04
C PHE A 118 -0.56 8.65 -7.50
N GLN A 119 -1.45 8.32 -6.56
CA GLN A 119 -2.73 7.67 -6.83
C GLN A 119 -3.73 8.52 -7.65
N PRO A 120 -3.89 9.84 -7.43
CA PRO A 120 -4.74 10.68 -8.28
C PRO A 120 -4.29 10.72 -9.75
N TYR A 121 -2.98 10.59 -10.00
CA TYR A 121 -2.42 10.55 -11.35
C TYR A 121 -2.67 9.20 -12.01
N CYS A 122 -2.52 8.11 -11.26
CA CYS A 122 -2.87 6.77 -11.72
C CYS A 122 -4.33 6.66 -12.14
N LYS A 123 -5.28 7.19 -11.35
CA LYS A 123 -6.71 7.16 -11.72
C LYS A 123 -7.03 7.88 -13.02
N LYS A 124 -6.31 8.96 -13.31
CA LYS A 124 -6.53 9.77 -14.51
C LYS A 124 -5.96 9.11 -15.76
N TRP A 125 -4.87 8.34 -15.61
CA TRP A 125 -4.06 7.87 -16.73
C TRP A 125 -4.10 6.37 -16.94
N LEU A 126 -4.52 5.59 -15.94
CA LEU A 126 -4.60 4.15 -16.07
C LEU A 126 -5.93 3.75 -16.73
N PRO A 127 -5.89 2.81 -17.67
CA PRO A 127 -7.10 2.18 -18.18
C PRO A 127 -7.80 1.38 -17.08
N HIS A 128 -9.04 0.95 -17.36
CA HIS A 128 -9.86 0.18 -16.40
C HIS A 128 -9.20 -1.14 -15.97
N SER A 129 -8.32 -1.71 -16.80
CA SER A 129 -7.54 -2.90 -16.48
C SER A 129 -6.06 -2.63 -16.67
N THR A 130 -5.26 -2.92 -15.64
CA THR A 130 -3.81 -2.72 -15.64
C THR A 130 -3.04 -3.94 -16.14
N GLY A 131 -3.72 -5.09 -16.28
CA GLY A 131 -3.09 -6.37 -16.59
C GLY A 131 -2.45 -7.05 -15.37
N MET A 132 -2.61 -6.48 -14.17
CA MET A 132 -2.22 -7.13 -12.91
C MET A 132 -3.10 -8.33 -12.61
N SER A 133 -2.50 -9.39 -12.07
CA SER A 133 -3.25 -10.48 -11.45
C SER A 133 -3.92 -10.01 -10.16
N SER A 134 -4.95 -10.74 -9.70
CA SER A 134 -5.61 -10.43 -8.43
C SER A 134 -4.65 -10.44 -7.25
N GLN A 135 -3.64 -11.33 -7.28
CA GLN A 135 -2.63 -11.39 -6.23
C GLN A 135 -1.75 -10.14 -6.23
N GLU A 136 -1.30 -9.67 -7.40
CA GLU A 136 -0.49 -8.45 -7.50
C GLU A 136 -1.28 -7.20 -7.07
N LEU A 137 -2.58 -7.15 -7.35
CA LEU A 137 -3.46 -6.07 -6.86
C LEU A 137 -3.62 -6.12 -5.34
N GLU A 138 -3.79 -7.30 -4.75
CA GLU A 138 -3.90 -7.46 -3.31
C GLU A 138 -2.57 -7.13 -2.61
N ASP A 139 -1.45 -7.62 -3.15
CA ASP A 139 -0.12 -7.31 -2.62
C ASP A 139 0.13 -5.79 -2.64
N LEU A 140 -0.26 -5.11 -3.73
CA LEU A 140 -0.15 -3.65 -3.84
C LEU A 140 -1.08 -2.92 -2.87
N ARG A 141 -2.29 -3.44 -2.64
CA ARG A 141 -3.26 -2.90 -1.68
C ARG A 141 -2.73 -2.89 -0.26
N GLU A 142 -2.02 -3.94 0.15
CA GLU A 142 -1.51 -4.11 1.51
C GLU A 142 -0.23 -3.30 1.80
N VAL A 143 0.44 -2.74 0.77
CA VAL A 143 1.69 -1.99 0.93
C VAL A 143 1.60 -0.88 2.00
N PRO A 144 0.61 0.03 1.99
CA PRO A 144 0.55 1.10 3.00
C PRO A 144 0.39 0.54 4.42
N HIS A 145 -0.48 -0.45 4.59
CA HIS A 145 -0.72 -1.10 5.88
C HIS A 145 0.58 -1.73 6.43
N ASN A 146 1.29 -2.49 5.59
CA ASN A 146 2.55 -3.14 5.96
C ASN A 146 3.66 -2.12 6.29
N LEU A 147 3.72 -1.02 5.53
CA LEU A 147 4.65 0.07 5.78
C LEU A 147 4.37 0.75 7.13
N ILE A 148 3.11 1.04 7.44
CA ILE A 148 2.71 1.64 8.72
C ILE A 148 3.08 0.73 9.88
N ALA A 149 2.69 -0.55 9.83
CA ALA A 149 3.03 -1.50 10.89
C ALA A 149 4.54 -1.60 11.11
N SER A 150 5.32 -1.56 10.02
CA SER A 150 6.78 -1.57 10.10
C SER A 150 7.34 -0.28 10.71
N PHE A 151 6.80 0.88 10.34
CA PHE A 151 7.22 2.17 10.90
C PHE A 151 6.84 2.30 12.38
N GLU A 152 5.62 1.93 12.77
CA GLU A 152 5.20 1.90 14.17
C GLU A 152 6.11 1.00 14.99
N SER A 153 6.47 -0.18 14.47
CA SER A 153 7.41 -1.06 15.16
C SER A 153 8.80 -0.44 15.32
N ILE A 154 9.28 0.37 14.37
CA ILE A 154 10.55 1.08 14.48
C ILE A 154 10.45 2.21 15.53
N VAL A 155 9.39 3.02 15.46
CA VAL A 155 9.11 4.14 16.36
C VAL A 155 8.98 3.65 17.82
N GLN A 156 8.21 2.58 18.06
CA GLN A 156 8.07 1.99 19.39
C GLN A 156 9.40 1.50 19.96
N LYS A 157 10.28 0.96 19.11
CA LYS A 157 11.63 0.56 19.54
C LYS A 157 12.50 1.75 19.90
N PHE A 158 12.32 2.92 19.26
CA PHE A 158 13.00 4.14 19.70
C PHE A 158 12.55 4.56 21.10
N ASP A 159 11.24 4.57 21.38
CA ASP A 159 10.72 4.92 22.71
C ASP A 159 11.18 3.95 23.81
N GLN A 160 11.43 2.70 23.46
CA GLN A 160 11.90 1.69 24.39
C GLN A 160 13.41 1.77 24.67
N THR A 161 14.19 2.52 23.88
CA THR A 161 15.66 2.64 24.09
C THR A 161 16.00 3.17 25.47
N HIS A 162 15.19 4.08 26.02
CA HIS A 162 15.42 4.71 27.33
C HIS A 162 15.14 3.76 28.50
N LEU A 163 14.37 2.69 28.26
CA LEU A 163 13.94 1.72 29.27
C LEU A 163 14.86 0.50 29.35
N GLN A 164 15.87 0.41 28.46
CA GLN A 164 16.77 -0.73 28.40
C GLN A 164 17.70 -0.80 29.61
N THR A 165 17.85 -2.00 30.17
CA THR A 165 18.87 -2.26 31.19
C THR A 165 20.28 -2.14 30.59
N PRO A 166 21.33 -1.92 31.42
CA PRO A 166 22.71 -1.82 30.92
C PRO A 166 23.20 -3.04 30.11
N ALA A 167 22.60 -4.22 30.31
CA ALA A 167 22.89 -5.43 29.54
C ALA A 167 22.22 -5.42 28.15
N GLU A 168 21.02 -4.86 28.03
CA GLU A 168 20.26 -4.72 26.78
C GLU A 168 20.79 -3.56 25.93
N ALA A 169 21.17 -2.44 26.57
CA ALA A 169 21.79 -1.30 25.91
C ALA A 169 23.11 -1.63 25.21
N ARG A 170 23.79 -2.72 25.63
CA ARG A 170 25.02 -3.21 25.00
C ARG A 170 24.79 -3.83 23.62
N ASN A 171 23.60 -4.36 23.36
CA ASN A 171 23.23 -4.96 22.07
C ASN A 171 22.32 -4.04 21.23
N GLY A 172 21.73 -3.01 21.84
CA GLY A 172 20.81 -2.08 21.18
C GLY A 172 19.52 -2.76 20.70
N PRO A 173 18.47 -2.00 20.34
CA PRO A 173 17.33 -2.58 19.66
C PRO A 173 17.77 -3.08 18.26
N ASN A 174 17.40 -4.32 17.92
CA ASN A 174 17.63 -4.84 16.58
C ASN A 174 16.50 -4.38 15.66
N PHE A 175 16.82 -3.56 14.66
CA PHE A 175 15.88 -3.02 13.66
C PHE A 175 15.96 -3.72 12.30
N ILE A 176 16.82 -4.74 12.16
CA ILE A 176 17.11 -5.37 10.86
C ILE A 176 15.84 -5.91 10.23
N THR A 177 15.00 -6.59 10.99
CA THR A 177 13.75 -7.20 10.48
C THR A 177 12.81 -6.14 9.94
N GLU A 178 12.56 -5.06 10.68
CA GLU A 178 11.60 -4.02 10.30
C GLU A 178 12.12 -3.23 9.10
N VAL A 179 13.40 -2.87 9.08
CA VAL A 179 13.99 -2.15 7.94
C VAL A 179 13.98 -3.02 6.67
N HIS A 180 14.21 -4.33 6.80
CA HIS A 180 14.06 -5.25 5.67
C HIS A 180 12.61 -5.36 5.21
N SER A 181 11.65 -5.35 6.13
CA SER A 181 10.21 -5.33 5.80
C SER A 181 9.86 -4.09 5.00
N VAL A 182 10.22 -2.89 5.49
CA VAL A 182 10.01 -1.62 4.78
C VAL A 182 10.63 -1.68 3.38
N LYS A 183 11.88 -2.16 3.26
CA LYS A 183 12.55 -2.29 1.98
C LYS A 183 11.77 -3.16 0.99
N LEU A 184 11.31 -4.33 1.45
CA LEU A 184 10.58 -5.28 0.60
C LEU A 184 9.27 -4.67 0.09
N GLU A 185 8.52 -3.98 0.95
CA GLU A 185 7.28 -3.29 0.56
C GLU A 185 7.52 -2.22 -0.51
N PHE A 186 8.58 -1.41 -0.36
CA PHE A 186 8.95 -0.43 -1.38
C PHE A 186 9.33 -1.09 -2.71
N GLU A 187 10.16 -2.13 -2.68
CA GLU A 187 10.60 -2.84 -3.88
C GLU A 187 9.41 -3.48 -4.61
N ASN A 188 8.49 -4.11 -3.88
CA ASN A 188 7.27 -4.69 -4.44
C ASN A 188 6.39 -3.62 -5.10
N ALA A 189 6.14 -2.50 -4.42
CA ALA A 189 5.36 -1.40 -4.97
C ALA A 189 6.01 -0.80 -6.24
N LEU A 190 7.33 -0.58 -6.21
CA LEU A 190 8.12 -0.11 -7.34
C LEU A 190 8.02 -1.07 -8.54
N ILE A 191 8.14 -2.38 -8.30
CA ILE A 191 8.04 -3.38 -9.35
C ILE A 191 6.64 -3.36 -9.98
N ALA A 192 5.58 -3.33 -9.15
CA ALA A 192 4.20 -3.27 -9.64
C ALA A 192 3.94 -2.01 -10.50
N VAL A 193 4.39 -0.85 -10.02
CA VAL A 193 4.29 0.42 -10.77
C VAL A 193 5.07 0.32 -12.09
N SER A 194 6.31 -0.17 -12.06
CA SER A 194 7.18 -0.30 -13.24
C SER A 194 6.59 -1.19 -14.33
N LEU A 195 6.06 -2.35 -13.93
CA LEU A 195 5.59 -3.38 -14.84
C LEU A 195 4.20 -3.06 -15.41
N HIS A 196 3.31 -2.55 -14.56
CA HIS A 196 1.89 -2.49 -14.90
C HIS A 196 1.38 -1.08 -15.12
N MET A 197 1.99 -0.06 -14.51
CA MET A 197 1.49 1.32 -14.61
C MET A 197 2.28 2.15 -15.61
N VAL A 198 3.61 2.16 -15.53
CA VAL A 198 4.46 2.96 -16.43
C VAL A 198 4.18 2.69 -17.91
N PRO A 199 3.99 1.43 -18.37
CA PRO A 199 3.73 1.15 -19.78
C PRO A 199 2.36 1.62 -20.29
N LEU A 200 1.39 1.77 -19.40
CA LEU A 200 0.01 2.14 -19.75
C LEU A 200 -0.19 3.64 -19.90
N ILE A 201 0.78 4.44 -19.43
CA ILE A 201 0.78 5.89 -19.57
C ILE A 201 1.14 6.23 -21.02
N SER A 202 0.12 6.48 -21.84
CA SER A 202 0.24 6.82 -23.26
C SER A 202 0.37 8.32 -23.51
N ASP A 203 1.21 8.72 -24.48
CA ASP A 203 1.31 10.11 -24.96
C ASP A 203 0.00 10.61 -25.63
N ALA A 204 -0.94 9.72 -25.96
CA ALA A 204 -2.22 10.09 -26.57
C ALA A 204 -3.23 10.65 -25.55
N ASP A 205 -3.14 10.21 -24.29
CA ASP A 205 -4.09 10.55 -23.21
C ASP A 205 -3.57 11.73 -22.34
N ILE A 206 -2.39 12.25 -22.69
CA ILE A 206 -1.62 13.18 -21.87
C ILE A 206 -1.00 14.26 -22.78
N TYR A 207 -0.83 15.48 -22.27
CA TYR A 207 -0.14 16.54 -23.02
C TYR A 207 1.25 16.06 -23.50
N PRO A 208 1.65 16.38 -24.75
CA PRO A 208 2.92 15.94 -25.32
C PRO A 208 4.10 16.20 -24.39
N GLY A 209 4.86 15.15 -24.04
CA GLY A 209 6.05 15.24 -23.20
C GLY A 209 5.85 14.91 -21.71
N GLN A 210 4.60 14.74 -21.24
CA GLN A 210 4.36 14.33 -19.85
C GLN A 210 4.77 12.89 -19.55
N GLN A 211 4.70 11.96 -20.52
CA GLN A 211 5.21 10.59 -20.33
C GLN A 211 6.70 10.60 -19.98
N LYS A 212 7.50 11.42 -20.69
CA LYS A 212 8.94 11.59 -20.40
C LYS A 212 9.18 12.23 -19.04
N CYS A 213 8.39 13.24 -18.68
CA CYS A 213 8.46 13.86 -17.35
C CYS A 213 8.17 12.85 -16.25
N PHE A 214 7.14 12.03 -16.45
CA PHE A 214 6.75 10.99 -15.51
C PHE A 214 7.82 9.91 -15.37
N GLN A 215 8.36 9.37 -16.48
CA GLN A 215 9.44 8.39 -16.44
C GLN A 215 10.69 8.95 -15.75
N SER A 216 11.07 10.19 -16.06
CA SER A 216 12.21 10.86 -15.41
C SER A 216 11.97 11.06 -13.92
N TRP A 217 10.75 11.47 -13.54
CA TRP A 217 10.35 11.60 -12.15
C TRP A 217 10.41 10.25 -11.43
N TYR A 218 9.85 9.20 -12.04
CA TYR A 218 9.82 7.85 -11.50
C TYR A 218 11.22 7.30 -11.25
N ILE A 219 12.13 7.42 -12.23
CA ILE A 219 13.54 7.02 -12.07
C ILE A 219 14.19 7.77 -10.90
N THR A 220 13.98 9.08 -10.81
CA THR A 220 14.52 9.90 -9.71
C THR A 220 13.97 9.43 -8.36
N TRP A 221 12.69 9.08 -8.31
CA TRP A 221 12.03 8.56 -7.11
C TRP A 221 12.59 7.19 -6.69
N CYS A 222 12.87 6.29 -7.64
CA CYS A 222 13.55 5.01 -7.38
C CYS A 222 14.96 5.21 -6.78
N ASP A 223 15.75 6.10 -7.37
CA ASP A 223 17.12 6.39 -6.93
C ASP A 223 17.11 6.98 -5.51
N GLN A 224 16.23 7.96 -5.26
CA GLN A 224 16.08 8.58 -3.95
C GLN A 224 15.59 7.60 -2.88
N SER A 225 14.65 6.72 -3.23
CA SER A 225 14.13 5.70 -2.32
C SER A 225 15.24 4.69 -1.94
N SER A 226 16.02 4.26 -2.93
CA SER A 226 17.15 3.35 -2.72
C SER A 226 18.20 3.96 -1.81
N LEU A 227 18.60 5.21 -2.07
CA LEU A 227 19.57 5.93 -1.25
C LEU A 227 19.07 6.16 0.19
N ALA A 228 17.79 6.54 0.35
CA ALA A 228 17.19 6.71 1.67
C ALA A 228 17.19 5.39 2.46
N MET A 229 16.86 4.28 1.80
CA MET A 229 16.85 2.95 2.41
C MET A 229 18.26 2.49 2.83
N GLU A 230 19.26 2.71 1.99
CA GLU A 230 20.66 2.42 2.31
C GLU A 230 21.15 3.21 3.52
N ASN A 231 20.83 4.51 3.58
CA ASN A 231 21.16 5.35 4.72
C ASN A 231 20.47 4.87 6.00
N LEU A 232 19.19 4.51 5.92
CA LEU A 232 18.44 3.92 7.04
C LEU A 232 19.11 2.63 7.53
N MET A 233 19.34 1.66 6.65
CA MET A 233 20.02 0.40 6.99
C MET A 233 21.40 0.61 7.62
N SER A 234 22.18 1.56 7.10
CA SER A 234 23.51 1.86 7.63
C SER A 234 23.47 2.47 9.04
N THR A 235 22.45 3.27 9.33
CA THR A 235 22.26 3.94 10.62
C THR A 235 21.72 2.96 11.66
N MET A 236 20.78 2.10 11.27
CA MET A 236 20.12 1.12 12.13
C MET A 236 20.99 -0.09 12.49
N ARG A 237 22.11 -0.29 11.79
CA ARG A 237 23.12 -1.33 12.08
C ARG A 237 24.21 -0.89 13.07
N ARG A 238 24.30 0.41 13.37
CA ARG A 238 25.34 1.01 14.22
C ARG A 238 24.92 1.05 15.68
#